data_AF-A0A8T1B3M2-F1
#
_entry.id   AF-A0A8T1B3M2-F1
#
_cell.length_a   1.000
_cell.length_b   1.000
_cell.length_c   1.000
_cell.angle_alpha   90.00
_cell.angle_beta   90.00
_cell.angle_gamma   90.00
#
_symmetry.space_group_name_H-M   'P 1'
#
loop_
_entity.id
_entity.type
_entity.pdbx_description
1 polymer ?
#
loop_
_entity_poly.entity_id
_entity_poly.type
_entity_poly.pdbx_seq_one_letter_code
_entity_poly.pdbx_strand_id
1 'polypeptide(L)'
;MIVADTESNELNRVAEQPQPDVEWILEGGVCMKLTQVDETTIDVSFDYWAPCESERHAQHYFVLWAESACRWSRLVVPLNLLDSV
;
A
#
# COMPACT_ATOMS: atom_id res chain seq x y z
N MET A 1 5.87 13.36 -0.86
CA MET A 1 4.44 13.21 -1.17
C MET A 1 3.72 13.03 0.15
N ILE A 2 2.90 13.99 0.56
CA ILE A 2 2.06 13.84 1.76
C ILE A 2 0.74 13.28 1.24
N VAL A 3 0.47 12.00 1.51
CA VAL A 3 -0.87 11.45 1.31
C VAL A 3 -1.68 11.96 2.50
N ALA A 4 -2.50 12.99 2.26
CA ALA A 4 -3.40 13.50 3.28
C ALA A 4 -4.50 12.47 3.49
N ASP A 5 -4.42 11.75 4.60
CA ASP A 5 -5.48 10.89 5.10
C ASP A 5 -6.03 11.52 6.39
N THR A 6 -7.35 11.68 6.46
CA THR A 6 -8.06 12.16 7.64
C THR A 6 -9.06 11.09 8.04
N GLU A 7 -9.25 10.91 9.36
CA GLU A 7 -10.08 9.86 9.98
C GLU A 7 -11.55 9.82 9.48
N SER A 8 -11.98 10.82 8.72
CA SER A 8 -13.34 10.99 8.19
C SER A 8 -13.48 10.64 6.70
N ASN A 9 -12.40 10.25 6.02
CA ASN A 9 -12.34 10.26 4.56
C ASN A 9 -12.69 8.92 3.89
N GLU A 10 -13.81 8.30 4.27
CA GLU A 10 -14.33 7.19 3.46
C GLU A 10 -15.08 7.69 2.21
N LEU A 11 -15.70 8.89 2.21
CA LEU A 11 -16.48 9.38 1.05
C LEU A 11 -16.60 10.93 0.93
N ASN A 12 -15.60 11.72 1.32
CA ASN A 12 -15.81 13.18 1.53
C ASN A 12 -15.24 14.16 0.51
N ARG A 13 -14.84 13.73 -0.71
CA ARG A 13 -14.48 14.67 -1.78
C ARG A 13 -15.61 15.64 -2.16
N VAL A 14 -16.87 15.26 -1.95
CA VAL A 14 -18.05 16.09 -2.27
C VAL A 14 -18.47 17.00 -1.11
N ALA A 15 -18.13 16.64 0.14
CA ALA A 15 -18.54 17.42 1.30
C ALA A 15 -17.54 18.52 1.69
N GLU A 16 -16.29 18.43 1.24
CA GLU A 16 -15.29 19.46 1.49
C GLU A 16 -15.38 20.59 0.45
N GLN A 17 -15.25 21.84 0.91
CA GLN A 17 -15.16 22.98 -0.01
C GLN A 17 -13.92 22.86 -0.91
N PRO A 18 -13.93 23.42 -2.13
CA PRO A 18 -12.78 23.34 -3.03
C PRO A 18 -11.50 23.83 -2.34
N GLN A 19 -10.52 22.94 -2.18
CA GLN A 19 -9.22 23.25 -1.59
C GLN A 19 -8.22 23.50 -2.74
N PRO A 20 -7.80 24.76 -2.98
CA PRO A 20 -7.00 25.11 -4.17
C PRO A 20 -5.56 24.55 -4.13
N ASP A 21 -5.07 24.19 -2.93
CA ASP A 21 -3.71 23.71 -2.72
C ASP A 21 -3.64 22.17 -2.57
N VAL A 22 -4.74 21.46 -2.79
CA VAL A 22 -4.82 20.00 -2.67
C VAL A 22 -5.01 19.34 -4.03
N GLU A 23 -4.00 18.57 -4.45
CA GLU A 23 -4.10 17.69 -5.60
C GLU A 23 -4.53 16.29 -5.14
N TRP A 24 -5.78 15.92 -5.45
CA TRP A 24 -6.30 14.61 -5.12
C TRP A 24 -5.76 13.57 -6.10
N ILE A 25 -5.11 12.53 -5.56
CA ILE A 25 -4.67 11.39 -6.36
C ILE A 25 -5.92 10.58 -6.72
N LEU A 26 -6.33 10.69 -7.98
CA LEU A 26 -7.49 9.96 -8.52
C LEU A 26 -7.12 8.56 -9.01
N GLU A 27 -5.83 8.27 -9.13
CA GLU A 27 -5.31 6.99 -9.56
C GLU A 27 -5.01 6.10 -8.34
N GLY A 28 -5.16 4.79 -8.53
CA GLY A 28 -4.62 3.85 -7.56
C GLY A 28 -3.10 3.96 -7.51
N GLY A 29 -2.52 3.59 -6.38
CA GLY A 29 -1.10 3.72 -6.14
C GLY A 29 -0.57 2.66 -5.20
N VAL A 30 0.75 2.59 -5.17
CA VAL A 30 1.50 1.75 -4.26
C VAL A 30 2.64 2.57 -3.67
N CYS A 31 2.79 2.50 -2.36
CA CYS A 31 3.90 3.09 -1.64
C CYS A 31 4.60 1.98 -0.85
N MET A 32 5.91 1.86 -1.04
CA MET A 32 6.75 0.99 -0.23
C MET A 32 7.73 1.85 0.53
N LYS A 33 7.75 1.71 1.85
CA LYS A 33 8.69 2.39 2.72
C LYS A 33 9.63 1.36 3.34
N LEU A 34 10.93 1.63 3.21
CA LEU A 34 11.99 0.86 3.83
C LEU A 34 12.58 1.72 4.94
N THR A 35 12.48 1.25 6.18
CA THR A 35 13.01 1.94 7.36
C THR A 35 14.06 1.05 8.01
N GLN A 36 15.31 1.50 8.05
CA GLN A 36 16.33 0.79 8.81
C GLN A 36 16.01 0.89 10.30
N VAL A 37 15.90 -0.27 10.97
CA VAL A 37 15.69 -0.34 12.42
C VAL A 37 17.03 -0.52 13.14
N ASP A 38 17.88 -1.41 12.61
CA ASP A 38 19.24 -1.66 13.10
C ASP A 38 20.17 -2.16 11.96
N GLU A 39 21.36 -2.65 12.29
CA GLU A 39 22.36 -3.12 11.31
C GLU A 39 21.91 -4.37 10.53
N THR A 40 20.93 -5.12 11.03
CA THR A 40 20.46 -6.39 10.47
C THR A 40 18.98 -6.38 10.07
N THR A 41 18.23 -5.35 10.48
CA THR A 41 16.78 -5.31 10.36
C THR A 41 16.33 -4.07 9.58
N ILE A 42 15.57 -4.31 8.52
CA ILE A 42 14.81 -3.28 7.80
C ILE A 42 13.33 -3.57 8.01
N ASP A 43 12.62 -2.58 8.55
CA ASP A 43 11.16 -2.57 8.56
C ASP A 43 10.64 -2.16 7.19
N VAL A 44 9.68 -2.91 6.68
CA VAL A 44 9.10 -2.72 5.35
C VAL A 44 7.61 -2.52 5.52
N SER A 45 7.14 -1.30 5.25
CA SER A 45 5.69 -1.03 5.13
C SER A 45 5.31 -0.93 3.67
N PHE A 46 4.14 -1.49 3.34
CA PHE A 46 3.62 -1.52 1.98
C PHE A 46 2.15 -1.10 2.01
N ASP A 47 1.88 0.06 1.43
CA ASP A 47 0.56 0.63 1.31
C ASP A 47 0.13 0.53 -0.15
N TYR A 48 -1.06 -0.01 -0.38
CA TYR A 48 -1.69 -0.02 -1.69
C TYR A 48 -3.09 0.56 -1.54
N TRP A 49 -3.45 1.48 -2.43
CA TRP A 49 -4.80 2.03 -2.51
C TRP A 49 -5.27 2.04 -3.96
N ALA A 50 -6.56 1.85 -4.18
CA ALA A 50 -7.17 2.04 -5.49
C ALA A 50 -8.60 2.55 -5.35
N PRO A 51 -9.04 3.46 -6.25
CA PRO A 51 -10.45 3.77 -6.36
C PRO A 51 -11.19 2.52 -6.86
N CYS A 52 -12.22 2.11 -6.12
CA CYS A 52 -13.05 0.97 -6.50
C CYS A 52 -14.40 1.46 -7.03
N GLU A 53 -14.69 1.14 -8.30
CA GLU A 53 -15.95 1.53 -8.94
C GLU A 53 -17.12 0.60 -8.59
N SER A 54 -16.83 -0.58 -8.03
CA SER A 54 -17.81 -1.56 -7.60
C SER A 54 -17.23 -2.52 -6.57
N GLU A 55 -18.09 -3.24 -5.85
CA GLU A 55 -17.66 -4.30 -4.93
C GLU A 55 -16.83 -5.38 -5.65
N ARG A 56 -17.21 -5.74 -6.87
CA ARG A 56 -16.44 -6.68 -7.70
C ARG A 56 -15.04 -6.15 -8.01
N HIS A 57 -14.91 -4.84 -8.25
CA HIS A 57 -13.62 -4.20 -8.47
C HIS A 57 -12.77 -4.23 -7.20
N ALA A 58 -13.37 -3.98 -6.03
CA ALA A 58 -12.71 -4.08 -4.74
C ALA A 58 -12.23 -5.50 -4.42
N GLN A 59 -13.06 -6.51 -4.66
CA GLN A 59 -12.69 -7.93 -4.49
C GLN A 59 -11.52 -8.32 -5.40
N HIS A 60 -11.50 -7.83 -6.63
CA HIS A 60 -10.39 -8.07 -7.56
C HIS A 60 -9.07 -7.49 -7.03
N TYR A 61 -9.07 -6.23 -6.58
CA TYR A 61 -7.88 -5.60 -6.00
C TYR A 61 -7.43 -6.31 -4.72
N PHE A 62 -8.37 -6.70 -3.85
CA PHE A 62 -8.03 -7.43 -2.62
C PHE A 62 -7.26 -8.72 -2.89
N VAL A 63 -7.66 -9.49 -3.90
CA VAL A 63 -6.93 -10.71 -4.31
C VAL A 63 -5.54 -10.36 -4.83
N LEU A 64 -5.41 -9.34 -5.69
CA LEU A 64 -4.11 -8.88 -6.19
C LEU A 64 -3.15 -8.46 -5.06
N TRP A 65 -3.68 -7.81 -4.02
CA TRP A 65 -2.89 -7.41 -2.85
C TRP A 65 -2.41 -8.61 -2.06
N ALA A 66 -3.30 -9.56 -1.77
CA ALA A 66 -2.95 -10.78 -1.06
C ALA A 66 -1.87 -11.58 -1.82
N GLU A 67 -1.99 -11.69 -3.15
CA GLU A 67 -0.97 -12.33 -3.98
C GLU A 67 0.37 -11.60 -3.93
N SER A 68 0.35 -10.26 -3.99
CA SER A 68 1.56 -9.45 -3.93
C SER A 68 2.29 -9.62 -2.60
N ALA A 69 1.56 -9.53 -1.48
CA ALA A 69 2.11 -9.77 -0.14
C ALA A 69 2.71 -11.18 0.00
N CYS A 70 2.02 -12.20 -0.55
CA CYS A 70 2.54 -13.57 -0.58
C CYS A 70 3.83 -13.73 -1.40
N ARG A 71 3.96 -13.02 -2.53
CA ARG A 71 5.18 -13.06 -3.34
C ARG A 71 6.34 -12.38 -2.62
N TRP A 72 6.08 -11.23 -1.99
CA TRP A 72 7.08 -10.52 -1.20
C TRP A 72 7.58 -11.33 -0.02
N SER A 73 6.69 -11.95 0.76
CA SER A 73 7.12 -12.78 1.87
C SER A 73 8.05 -13.90 1.41
N ARG A 74 7.79 -14.52 0.25
CA ARG A 74 8.68 -15.54 -0.34
C ARG A 74 10.03 -15.00 -0.80
N LEU A 75 10.10 -13.76 -1.29
CA LEU A 75 11.35 -13.13 -1.72
C LEU A 75 12.23 -12.68 -0.54
N VAL A 76 11.59 -12.33 0.59
CA VAL A 76 12.27 -11.83 1.79
C VAL A 76 12.60 -12.96 2.78
N VAL A 77 12.00 -14.15 2.63
CA VAL A 77 12.46 -15.36 3.34
C VAL A 77 13.96 -15.54 3.04
N PRO A 78 14.81 -15.68 4.07
CA PRO A 78 16.23 -15.80 3.87
C PRO A 78 16.53 -16.96 2.92
N LEU A 79 17.23 -16.67 1.81
CA LEU A 79 17.76 -17.67 0.86
C LEU A 79 18.71 -18.67 1.54
N ASN A 80 19.05 -18.43 2.81
CA ASN A 80 19.93 -19.22 3.66
C ASN A 80 19.37 -20.61 4.03
N LEU A 81 18.19 -21.00 3.53
CA LEU A 81 17.72 -22.38 3.59
C LEU A 81 18.43 -23.32 2.59
N LEU A 82 19.35 -22.81 1.76
CA LEU A 82 20.13 -23.61 0.82
C LEU A 82 21.55 -23.97 1.29
N ASP A 83 22.01 -23.52 2.47
CA ASP A 83 23.32 -23.93 3.03
C ASP A 83 23.20 -25.19 3.92
N SER A 84 22.61 -26.26 3.37
CA SER A 84 22.70 -27.59 3.97
C SER A 84 22.93 -28.67 2.90
N VAL A 85 24.11 -28.63 2.28
CA VAL A 85 24.76 -29.81 1.66
C VAL A 85 26.24 -29.79 2.01
#